data_AF-A0A660QUE7-F1
#
_entry.id   AF-A0A660QUE7-F1
#
_cell.length_a   1.000
_cell.length_b   1.000
_cell.length_c   1.000
_cell.angle_alpha   90.00
_cell.angle_beta   90.00
_cell.angle_gamma   90.00
#
_symmetry.space_group_name_H-M   'P 1'
#
loop_
_entity.id
_entity.type
_entity.pdbx_description
1 polymer ?
#
loop_
_entity_poly.entity_id
_entity_poly.type
_entity_poly.pdbx_seq_one_letter_code
_entity_poly.pdbx_strand_id
1 'polypeptide(L)'
;MYFLKNMIKSNRSENVSSDSNDLENRRDIIRTRLLQYPSIRHFKNSIKRIKDEHLLMKILVKVEEVLNDYTCGDKKRGDLAGIRAAEITYKGIYYRLAYIAYSDDDSTEINILFIYFGSRENYYSKKLKKIFKGNTSLNKLRRESK
;
A
#
# COMPACT_ATOMS: atom_id res chain seq x y z
N MET A 1 -16.73 5.07 -8.61
CA MET A 1 -16.56 6.46 -9.12
C MET A 1 -17.52 7.48 -8.49
N TYR A 2 -18.74 7.10 -8.08
CA TYR A 2 -19.73 8.02 -7.47
C TYR A 2 -19.33 8.65 -6.13
N PHE A 3 -18.52 7.98 -5.31
CA PHE A 3 -18.09 8.48 -4.00
C PHE A 3 -17.17 9.72 -4.10
N LEU A 4 -16.40 9.85 -5.19
CA LEU A 4 -15.40 10.91 -5.38
C LEU A 4 -16.01 12.27 -5.74
N LYS A 5 -17.15 12.30 -6.44
CA LYS A 5 -17.80 13.56 -6.84
C LYS A 5 -18.47 14.27 -5.68
N ASN A 6 -18.94 13.53 -4.67
CA ASN A 6 -19.64 14.11 -3.53
C ASN A 6 -18.69 14.75 -2.51
N MET A 7 -17.43 14.30 -2.42
CA MET A 7 -16.46 14.85 -1.48
C MET A 7 -15.94 16.25 -1.89
N ILE A 8 -15.93 16.56 -3.18
CA ILE A 8 -15.39 17.83 -3.71
C ILE A 8 -16.41 18.97 -3.61
N LYS A 9 -17.72 18.66 -3.56
CA LYS A 9 -18.78 19.68 -3.67
C LYS A 9 -19.18 20.34 -2.34
N SER A 10 -18.75 19.82 -1.18
CA SER A 10 -19.26 20.25 0.13
C SER A 10 -18.49 21.39 0.81
N ASN A 11 -17.30 21.79 0.34
CA ASN A 11 -16.42 22.72 1.07
C ASN A 11 -16.30 24.09 0.42
N ARG A 12 -17.42 24.79 0.25
CA ARG A 12 -17.38 26.19 -0.18
C ARG A 12 -18.20 27.10 0.74
N SER A 13 -17.87 27.09 2.03
CA SER A 13 -18.03 28.23 2.95
C SER A 13 -17.61 27.86 4.37
N GLU A 14 -16.69 28.66 4.92
CA GLU A 14 -16.43 28.96 6.36
C GLU A 14 -15.34 28.23 7.17
N ASN A 15 -14.48 29.08 7.77
CA ASN A 15 -13.62 28.93 8.95
C ASN A 15 -12.19 28.34 8.85
N VAL A 16 -11.23 29.26 8.76
CA VAL A 16 -9.76 29.10 8.63
C VAL A 16 -9.07 28.56 9.91
N SER A 17 -9.80 28.35 11.01
CA SER A 17 -9.31 27.64 12.21
C SER A 17 -9.82 26.19 12.34
N SER A 18 -10.63 25.73 11.38
CA SER A 18 -11.18 24.36 11.32
C SER A 18 -10.42 23.42 10.39
N ASP A 19 -9.64 23.98 9.45
CA ASP A 19 -9.01 23.25 8.35
C ASP A 19 -7.94 22.25 8.81
N SER A 20 -7.16 22.57 9.86
CA SER A 20 -6.13 21.64 10.36
C SER A 20 -6.72 20.40 11.04
N ASN A 21 -7.82 20.58 11.78
CA ASN A 21 -8.53 19.47 12.42
C ASN A 21 -9.26 18.61 11.39
N ASP A 22 -9.86 19.22 10.37
CA ASP A 22 -10.49 18.51 9.25
C ASP A 22 -9.46 17.71 8.43
N LEU A 23 -8.29 18.28 8.14
CA LEU A 23 -7.21 17.57 7.45
C LEU A 23 -6.65 16.41 8.28
N GLU A 24 -6.46 16.57 9.59
CA GLU A 24 -5.99 15.47 10.43
C GLU A 24 -7.05 14.36 10.51
N ASN A 25 -8.33 14.71 10.64
CA ASN A 25 -9.44 13.75 10.57
C ASN A 25 -9.44 12.97 9.26
N ARG A 26 -9.25 13.63 8.11
CA ARG A 26 -9.17 12.97 6.79
C ARG A 26 -8.00 12.00 6.71
N ARG A 27 -6.81 12.43 7.13
CA ARG A 27 -5.62 11.57 7.17
C ARG A 27 -5.86 10.34 8.02
N ASP A 28 -6.49 10.51 9.18
CA ASP A 28 -6.78 9.41 10.10
C ASP A 28 -7.81 8.44 9.54
N ILE A 29 -8.84 8.91 8.84
CA ILE A 29 -9.79 8.05 8.14
C ILE A 29 -9.09 7.20 7.08
N ILE A 30 -8.28 7.83 6.21
CA ILE A 30 -7.56 7.15 5.13
C ILE A 30 -6.55 6.15 5.69
N ARG A 31 -5.79 6.57 6.71
CA ARG A 31 -4.81 5.74 7.40
C ARG A 31 -5.48 4.55 8.07
N THR A 32 -6.61 4.75 8.74
CA THR A 32 -7.37 3.67 9.38
C THR A 32 -7.82 2.64 8.35
N ARG A 33 -8.37 3.08 7.21
CA ARG A 33 -8.75 2.18 6.11
C ARG A 33 -7.55 1.39 5.58
N LEU A 34 -6.43 2.06 5.31
CA LEU A 34 -5.19 1.40 4.85
C LEU A 34 -4.68 0.34 5.84
N LEU A 35 -4.89 0.53 7.14
CA LEU A 35 -4.43 -0.38 8.19
C LEU A 35 -5.34 -1.61 8.39
N GLN A 36 -6.55 -1.61 7.79
CA GLN A 36 -7.48 -2.74 7.82
C GLN A 36 -7.13 -3.84 6.80
N TYR A 37 -6.47 -3.49 5.69
CA TYR A 37 -6.10 -4.50 4.69
C TYR A 37 -5.06 -5.50 5.22
N PRO A 38 -5.12 -6.78 4.78
CA PRO A 38 -4.14 -7.79 5.15
C PRO A 38 -2.71 -7.33 4.84
N SER A 39 -1.93 -7.13 5.89
CA SER A 39 -0.62 -6.50 5.78
C SER A 39 0.26 -6.79 6.98
N ILE A 40 1.58 -6.79 6.76
CA ILE A 40 2.53 -6.98 7.85
C ILE A 40 2.87 -5.67 8.56
N ARG A 41 3.50 -5.78 9.74
CA ARG A 41 3.95 -4.63 10.55
C ARG A 41 4.77 -3.60 9.76
N HIS A 42 5.60 -4.04 8.81
CA HIS A 42 6.43 -3.12 8.02
C HIS A 42 5.60 -2.21 7.11
N PHE A 43 4.56 -2.72 6.45
CA PHE A 43 3.61 -1.92 5.70
C PHE A 43 2.89 -0.92 6.62
N LYS A 44 2.33 -1.41 7.73
CA LYS A 44 1.63 -0.57 8.71
C LYS A 44 2.52 0.57 9.22
N ASN A 45 3.78 0.28 9.51
CA ASN A 45 4.76 1.28 9.95
C ASN A 45 5.11 2.30 8.85
N SER A 46 5.18 1.88 7.57
CA SER A 46 5.36 2.84 6.48
C SER A 46 4.18 3.78 6.35
N ILE A 47 2.94 3.29 6.44
CA ILE A 47 1.73 4.11 6.34
C ILE A 47 1.62 5.11 7.48
N LYS A 48 1.86 4.67 8.73
CA LYS A 48 1.80 5.53 9.93
C LYS A 48 2.78 6.73 9.90
N ARG A 49 3.86 6.64 9.13
CA ARG A 49 4.88 7.71 9.03
C ARG A 49 4.51 8.78 8.00
N ILE A 50 3.52 8.55 7.15
CA ILE A 50 3.14 9.47 6.09
C ILE A 50 2.23 10.55 6.67
N LYS A 51 2.64 11.81 6.48
CA LYS A 51 1.89 13.00 6.88
C LYS A 51 1.11 13.64 5.73
N ASP A 52 1.51 13.37 4.47
CA ASP A 52 0.85 13.94 3.30
C ASP A 52 -0.43 13.14 2.96
N GLU A 53 -1.58 13.80 3.07
CA GLU A 53 -2.90 13.21 2.80
C GLU A 53 -3.05 12.73 1.37
N HIS A 54 -2.59 13.51 0.38
CA HIS A 54 -2.71 13.14 -1.02
C HIS A 54 -1.84 11.94 -1.35
N LEU A 55 -0.69 11.79 -0.69
CA LEU A 55 0.11 10.58 -0.79
C LEU A 55 -0.64 9.38 -0.18
N LEU A 56 -1.25 9.52 1.00
CA LEU A 56 -2.09 8.48 1.59
C LEU A 56 -3.24 8.07 0.65
N MET A 57 -3.90 9.04 0.00
CA MET A 57 -4.94 8.76 -0.99
C MET A 57 -4.41 8.02 -2.21
N LYS A 58 -3.25 8.40 -2.75
CA LYS A 58 -2.62 7.69 -3.86
C LYS A 58 -2.29 6.24 -3.50
N ILE A 59 -1.86 6.00 -2.27
CA ILE A 59 -1.60 4.64 -1.76
C ILE A 59 -2.90 3.86 -1.66
N LEU A 60 -3.96 4.46 -1.11
CA LEU A 60 -5.26 3.80 -0.99
C LEU A 60 -5.82 3.40 -2.37
N VAL A 61 -5.79 4.31 -3.34
CA VAL A 61 -6.20 4.01 -4.72
C VAL A 61 -5.38 2.87 -5.29
N LYS A 62 -4.05 2.87 -5.09
CA LYS A 62 -3.21 1.78 -5.60
C LYS A 62 -3.46 0.45 -4.89
N VAL A 63 -3.76 0.45 -3.59
CA VAL A 63 -4.16 -0.74 -2.84
C VAL A 63 -5.43 -1.33 -3.43
N GLU A 64 -6.46 -0.51 -3.68
CA GLU A 64 -7.70 -0.94 -4.32
C GLU A 64 -7.48 -1.47 -5.75
N GLU A 65 -6.59 -0.82 -6.53
CA GLU A 65 -6.20 -1.33 -7.86
C GLU A 65 -5.54 -2.71 -7.78
N VAL A 66 -4.65 -2.94 -6.80
CA VAL A 66 -4.01 -4.25 -6.59
C VAL A 66 -5.03 -5.31 -6.16
N LEU A 67 -6.03 -4.96 -5.36
CA LEU A 67 -7.09 -5.88 -4.95
C LEU A 67 -8.00 -6.25 -6.12
N ASN A 68 -8.26 -5.32 -7.04
CA ASN A 68 -9.04 -5.56 -8.24
C ASN A 68 -8.25 -6.36 -9.31
N ASP A 69 -6.97 -6.04 -9.48
CA ASP A 69 -6.06 -6.76 -10.36
C ASP A 69 -4.67 -6.85 -9.73
N TYR A 70 -4.39 -8.01 -9.15
CA TYR A 70 -3.11 -8.28 -8.49
C TYR A 70 -1.94 -8.33 -9.47
N THR A 71 -2.18 -8.38 -10.79
CA THR A 71 -1.13 -8.46 -11.80
C THR A 71 -0.53 -7.10 -12.16
N CYS A 72 -1.16 -6.00 -11.77
CA CYS A 72 -0.73 -4.63 -12.09
C CYS A 72 0.68 -4.25 -11.58
N GLY A 73 1.24 -4.99 -10.62
CA GLY A 73 2.61 -4.82 -10.14
C GLY A 73 3.62 -5.77 -10.80
N ASP A 74 4.86 -5.30 -10.99
CA ASP A 74 5.93 -6.10 -11.59
C ASP A 74 6.31 -7.30 -10.72
N LYS A 75 6.36 -8.51 -11.29
CA LYS A 75 6.98 -9.68 -10.64
C LYS A 75 8.47 -9.42 -10.42
N LYS A 76 8.95 -9.61 -9.18
CA LYS A 76 10.37 -9.58 -8.84
C LYS A 76 11.03 -10.94 -9.10
N ARG A 77 12.35 -10.91 -9.26
CA ARG A 77 13.21 -12.06 -9.57
C ARG A 77 14.31 -12.24 -8.52
N GLY A 78 15.03 -13.36 -8.57
CA GLY A 78 16.14 -13.67 -7.67
C GLY A 78 15.70 -13.73 -6.20
N ASP A 79 16.45 -13.10 -5.31
CA ASP A 79 16.19 -13.06 -3.87
C ASP A 79 14.80 -12.52 -3.47
N LEU A 80 14.10 -11.86 -4.38
CA LEU A 80 12.77 -11.29 -4.17
C LEU A 80 11.69 -11.98 -5.02
N ALA A 81 12.00 -13.11 -5.67
CA ALA A 81 11.01 -13.90 -6.44
C ALA A 81 9.79 -14.23 -5.58
N GLY A 82 8.57 -14.13 -6.14
CA GLY A 82 7.30 -14.28 -5.42
C GLY A 82 6.76 -12.97 -4.82
N ILE A 83 7.49 -11.86 -4.94
CA ILE A 83 7.01 -10.51 -4.57
C ILE A 83 6.62 -9.77 -5.83
N ARG A 84 5.54 -8.99 -5.75
CA ARG A 84 5.15 -8.01 -6.77
C ARG A 84 5.33 -6.59 -6.25
N ALA A 85 5.60 -5.65 -7.16
CA ALA A 85 5.77 -4.24 -6.79
C ALA A 85 5.03 -3.31 -7.74
N ALA A 86 3.94 -2.72 -7.28
CA ALA A 86 3.21 -1.70 -8.03
C ALA A 86 3.84 -0.32 -7.85
N GLU A 87 3.83 0.49 -8.92
CA GLU A 87 4.45 1.82 -8.93
C GLU A 87 3.47 2.93 -8.60
N ILE A 88 3.94 3.93 -7.85
CA ILE A 88 3.20 5.15 -7.54
C ILE A 88 4.16 6.33 -7.73
N THR A 89 3.78 7.30 -8.57
CA THR A 89 4.55 8.53 -8.77
C THR A 89 3.81 9.69 -8.12
N TYR A 90 4.49 10.45 -7.25
CA TYR A 90 3.91 11.59 -6.57
C TYR A 90 4.96 12.65 -6.29
N LYS A 91 4.69 13.91 -6.68
CA LYS A 91 5.61 15.06 -6.53
C LYS A 91 7.04 14.76 -7.03
N GLY A 92 7.15 14.09 -8.18
CA GLY A 92 8.44 13.71 -8.78
C GLY A 92 9.16 12.53 -8.10
N ILE A 93 8.61 11.98 -7.02
CA ILE A 93 9.19 10.84 -6.30
C ILE A 93 8.51 9.53 -6.76
N TYR A 94 9.34 8.55 -7.09
CA TYR A 94 8.90 7.20 -7.45
C TYR A 94 8.85 6.30 -6.21
N TYR A 95 7.65 5.83 -5.89
CA TYR A 95 7.34 4.90 -4.81
C TYR A 95 6.98 3.51 -5.34
N ARG A 96 7.17 2.51 -4.47
CA ARG A 96 6.82 1.10 -4.73
C ARG A 96 5.94 0.58 -3.59
N LEU A 97 4.85 -0.08 -3.96
CA LEU A 97 3.99 -0.86 -3.08
C LEU A 97 4.33 -2.35 -3.23
N ALA A 98 4.95 -2.94 -2.21
CA ALA A 98 5.29 -4.36 -2.16
C ALA A 98 4.10 -5.19 -1.69
N TYR A 99 3.81 -6.27 -2.40
CA TYR A 99 2.80 -7.24 -1.99
C TYR A 99 3.15 -8.64 -2.47
N ILE A 100 2.52 -9.63 -1.83
CA ILE A 100 2.50 -11.02 -2.25
C ILE A 100 1.08 -11.34 -2.70
N ALA A 101 0.94 -12.02 -3.82
CA ALA A 101 -0.32 -12.59 -4.29
C ALA A 101 -0.17 -14.11 -4.26
N TYR A 102 -1.00 -14.78 -3.49
CA TYR A 102 -0.92 -16.23 -3.25
C TYR A 102 -2.32 -16.82 -3.24
N SER A 103 -2.46 -18.06 -3.68
CA SER A 103 -3.66 -18.86 -3.47
C SER A 103 -3.43 -19.80 -2.29
N ASP A 104 -4.48 -20.09 -1.54
CA ASP A 104 -4.45 -21.26 -0.67
C ASP A 104 -4.51 -22.52 -1.55
N ASP A 105 -3.88 -23.62 -1.12
CA ASP A 105 -3.88 -24.88 -1.88
C ASP A 105 -5.34 -25.26 -2.23
N ASP A 106 -5.56 -25.60 -3.50
CA ASP A 106 -6.85 -25.94 -4.13
C ASP A 106 -7.87 -24.80 -4.34
N SER A 107 -7.53 -23.54 -4.01
CA SER A 107 -8.39 -22.38 -4.27
C SER A 107 -8.04 -21.63 -5.55
N THR A 108 -9.06 -21.21 -6.31
CA THR A 108 -8.89 -20.23 -7.40
C THR A 108 -8.86 -18.79 -6.90
N GLU A 109 -9.12 -18.56 -5.62
CA GLU A 109 -9.12 -17.23 -5.00
C GLU A 109 -7.68 -16.77 -4.73
N ILE A 110 -7.38 -15.53 -5.15
CA ILE A 110 -6.08 -14.92 -4.94
C ILE A 110 -6.14 -14.01 -3.72
N ASN A 111 -5.39 -14.38 -2.69
CA ASN A 111 -5.16 -13.58 -1.50
C ASN A 111 -4.02 -12.59 -1.71
N ILE A 112 -4.14 -11.40 -1.09
CA ILE A 112 -3.14 -10.33 -1.17
C ILE A 112 -2.62 -10.00 0.23
N LEU A 113 -1.29 -10.02 0.39
CA LEU A 113 -0.62 -9.55 1.61
C LEU A 113 0.31 -8.38 1.31
N PHE A 114 -0.02 -7.18 1.81
CA PHE A 114 0.82 -5.99 1.65
C PHE A 114 2.03 -6.02 2.60
N ILE A 115 3.22 -5.83 2.03
CA ILE A 115 4.50 -6.05 2.72
C ILE A 115 5.15 -4.73 3.15
N TYR A 116 5.24 -3.76 2.24
CA TYR A 116 5.97 -2.52 2.47
C TYR A 116 5.62 -1.44 1.45
N PHE A 117 5.63 -0.17 1.87
CA PHE A 117 5.56 0.99 0.99
C PHE A 117 6.78 1.90 1.21
N GLY A 118 7.39 2.40 0.13
CA GLY A 118 8.52 3.32 0.22
C GLY A 118 9.04 3.81 -1.13
N SER A 119 9.92 4.81 -1.13
CA SER A 119 10.56 5.33 -2.35
C SER A 119 11.63 4.37 -2.89
N ARG A 120 11.99 4.53 -4.16
CA ARG A 120 13.07 3.77 -4.81
C ARG A 120 14.44 4.04 -4.17
N GLU A 121 14.72 5.31 -3.84
CA GLU A 121 15.95 5.74 -3.16
C GLU A 121 16.06 5.23 -1.72
N ASN A 122 14.93 5.09 -1.03
CA ASN A 122 14.87 4.47 0.30
C ASN A 122 14.96 2.94 0.22
N TYR A 123 16.01 2.45 -0.46
CA TYR A 123 16.53 1.10 -0.39
C TYR A 123 15.49 -0.04 -0.31
N TYR A 124 14.41 0.08 -1.08
CA TYR A 124 13.27 -0.83 -1.05
C TYR A 124 13.69 -2.30 -1.17
N SER A 125 14.71 -2.59 -2.00
CA SER A 125 15.26 -3.94 -2.16
C SER A 125 15.98 -4.46 -0.91
N LYS A 126 16.89 -3.70 -0.27
CA LYS A 126 17.53 -4.13 0.99
C LYS A 126 16.52 -4.26 2.11
N LYS A 127 15.57 -3.33 2.21
CA LYS A 127 14.55 -3.39 3.26
C LYS A 127 13.72 -4.65 3.13
N LEU A 128 13.22 -4.94 1.92
CA LEU A 128 12.51 -6.19 1.66
C LEU A 128 13.39 -7.41 1.97
N LYS A 129 14.61 -7.51 1.43
CA LYS A 129 15.51 -8.64 1.73
C LYS A 129 15.66 -8.87 3.24
N LYS A 130 15.81 -7.81 4.04
CA LYS A 130 15.88 -7.90 5.51
C LYS A 130 14.57 -8.40 6.15
N ILE A 131 13.41 -7.97 5.64
CA ILE A 131 12.09 -8.46 6.10
C ILE A 131 11.99 -9.99 5.88
N PHE A 132 12.45 -10.48 4.73
CA PHE A 132 12.35 -11.90 4.38
C PHE A 132 13.44 -12.79 5.00
N LYS A 133 14.64 -12.26 5.32
CA LYS A 133 15.77 -13.05 5.85
C LYS A 133 15.48 -13.77 7.18
N GLY A 134 14.44 -13.38 7.91
CA GLY A 134 14.08 -13.98 9.21
C GLY A 134 12.61 -14.32 9.37
N ASN A 135 11.82 -14.37 8.29
CA ASN A 135 10.37 -14.59 8.38
C ASN A 135 9.96 -15.86 7.61
N THR A 136 9.86 -16.98 8.32
CA THR A 136 9.55 -18.30 7.75
C THR A 136 8.19 -18.32 7.05
N SER A 137 7.16 -17.72 7.65
CA SER A 137 5.81 -17.66 7.06
C SER A 137 5.77 -16.86 5.76
N LEU A 138 6.45 -15.70 5.70
CA LEU A 138 6.57 -14.93 4.46
C LEU A 138 7.36 -15.67 3.38
N ASN A 139 8.38 -16.45 3.77
CA ASN A 139 9.12 -17.29 2.82
C ASN A 139 8.28 -18.45 2.28
N LYS A 140 7.36 -19.01 3.09
CA LYS A 140 6.39 -20.02 2.66
C LYS A 140 5.44 -19.42 1.62
N LEU A 141 4.74 -18.34 1.95
CA LEU A 141 3.82 -17.63 1.04
C LEU A 141 4.51 -17.31 -0.30
N ARG A 142 5.74 -16.79 -0.22
CA ARG A 142 6.53 -16.44 -1.40
C ARG A 142 6.82 -17.62 -2.33
N ARG A 143 6.91 -18.85 -1.81
CA ARG A 143 7.09 -20.06 -2.63
C ARG A 143 5.80 -20.46 -3.31
N GLU A 144 4.67 -20.32 -2.63
CA GLU A 144 3.31 -20.57 -3.16
C GLU A 144 2.91 -19.53 -4.22
N SER A 145 3.54 -18.36 -4.22
CA SER A 145 3.30 -17.29 -5.20
C SER A 145 4.08 -17.41 -6.52
N LYS A 146 4.93 -18.43 -6.67
CA LYS A 146 5.80 -18.60 -7.85
C LYS A 146 5.05 -19.22 -9.00
#